data_AF-A0A6G9N820-F1
#
_entry.id   AF-A0A6G9N820-F1
#
_cell.length_a   1.000
_cell.length_b   1.000
_cell.length_c   1.000
_cell.angle_alpha   90.00
_cell.angle_beta   90.00
_cell.angle_gamma   90.00
#
_symmetry.space_group_name_H-M   'P 1'
#
loop_
_entity.id
_entity.type
_entity.pdbx_description
1 polymer ?
#
loop_
_entity_poly.entity_id
_entity_poly.type
_entity_poly.pdbx_seq_one_letter_code
_entity_poly.pdbx_strand_id
1 'polypeptide(L)'
;MPDIDPRLAEDRALRNAALAVLKADIEHAKESFTPKSIAARTGTRLKEGAEEVYEIAKDRADDNRGVIAVLIGALFLFLARQPILEILGLADPPEADAEGEE
;
A
#
# COMPACT_ATOMS: atom_id res chain seq x y z
N MET A 1 -4.00 43.04 -37.11
CA MET A 1 -4.22 42.34 -35.84
C MET A 1 -4.55 40.91 -36.22
N PRO A 2 -3.82 39.87 -35.79
CA PRO A 2 -4.23 38.51 -36.09
C PRO A 2 -5.58 38.31 -35.42
N ASP A 3 -6.61 38.05 -36.22
CA ASP A 3 -7.96 37.79 -35.78
C ASP A 3 -7.90 36.57 -34.86
N ILE A 4 -8.13 36.77 -33.55
CA ILE A 4 -8.11 35.67 -32.59
C ILE A 4 -9.39 34.90 -32.85
N ASP A 5 -9.23 33.90 -33.70
CA ASP A 5 -10.26 33.07 -34.32
C ASP A 5 -11.37 32.70 -33.31
N PRO A 6 -12.65 32.99 -33.58
CA PRO A 6 -13.77 32.62 -32.70
C PRO A 6 -13.76 31.12 -32.34
N ARG A 7 -13.17 30.29 -33.19
CA ARG A 7 -12.94 28.86 -32.93
C ARG A 7 -12.03 28.61 -31.74
N LEU A 8 -11.02 29.45 -31.52
CA LEU A 8 -10.12 29.35 -30.36
C LEU A 8 -10.85 29.68 -29.05
N ALA A 9 -11.83 30.59 -29.10
CA ALA A 9 -12.65 30.93 -27.93
C ALA A 9 -13.61 29.79 -27.57
N GLU A 10 -14.23 29.17 -28.58
CA GLU A 10 -15.08 27.97 -28.42
C GLU A 10 -14.30 26.77 -27.88
N ASP A 11 -13.11 26.49 -28.43
CA ASP A 11 -12.24 25.41 -27.96
C ASP A 11 -11.81 25.60 -26.50
N ARG A 12 -11.51 26.83 -26.11
CA ARG A 12 -11.19 27.18 -24.71
C ARG A 12 -12.39 26.99 -23.79
N ALA A 13 -13.58 27.34 -24.24
CA ALA A 13 -14.81 27.15 -23.48
C ALA A 13 -15.09 25.65 -23.25
N LEU A 14 -14.96 24.83 -24.29
CA LEU A 14 -15.11 23.37 -24.21
C LEU A 14 -14.09 22.75 -23.24
N ARG A 15 -12.82 23.16 -23.32
CA ARG A 15 -11.78 22.67 -22.41
C ARG A 15 -12.07 23.05 -20.96
N ASN A 16 -12.51 24.28 -20.71
CA ASN A 16 -12.80 24.74 -19.36
C ASN A 16 -14.03 24.03 -18.77
N ALA A 17 -15.04 23.72 -19.59
CA ALA A 17 -16.19 22.94 -19.19
C ALA A 17 -15.77 21.50 -18.79
N ALA A 18 -14.96 20.83 -19.62
CA ALA A 18 -14.43 19.51 -19.31
C ALA A 18 -13.57 19.50 -18.04
N LEU A 19 -12.73 20.54 -17.86
CA LEU A 19 -11.90 20.70 -16.66
C LEU A 19 -12.76 20.92 -15.41
N ALA A 20 -13.86 21.67 -15.51
CA ALA A 20 -14.79 21.88 -14.41
C ALA A 20 -15.47 20.56 -13.98
N VAL A 21 -15.90 19.73 -14.94
CA VAL A 21 -16.46 18.40 -14.66
C VAL A 21 -15.43 17.50 -13.98
N LEU A 22 -14.21 17.42 -14.53
CA LEU A 22 -13.14 16.61 -13.95
C LEU A 22 -12.80 17.04 -12.52
N LYS A 23 -12.77 18.35 -12.25
CA LYS A 23 -12.54 18.86 -10.89
C LYS A 23 -13.66 18.47 -9.93
N ALA A 24 -14.91 18.54 -10.38
CA ALA A 24 -16.06 18.11 -9.60
C ALA A 24 -15.98 16.60 -9.27
N ASP A 25 -15.57 15.77 -10.24
CA ASP A 25 -15.38 14.34 -10.03
C ASP A 25 -14.24 14.04 -9.05
N ILE A 26 -13.13 14.77 -9.14
CA ILE A 26 -12.00 14.65 -8.20
C ILE A 26 -12.43 15.04 -6.79
N GLU A 27 -13.21 16.11 -6.64
CA GLU A 27 -13.74 16.56 -5.35
C GLU A 27 -14.70 15.52 -4.75
N HIS A 28 -15.59 14.96 -5.58
CA HIS A 28 -16.49 13.89 -5.18
C HIS A 28 -15.76 12.60 -4.81
N ALA A 29 -14.71 12.23 -5.56
CA ALA A 29 -13.85 11.10 -5.24
C ALA A 29 -13.11 11.34 -3.92
N LYS A 30 -12.57 12.55 -3.70
CA LYS A 30 -11.88 12.92 -2.46
C LYS A 30 -12.82 12.86 -1.25
N GLU A 31 -14.06 13.32 -1.39
CA GLU A 31 -15.10 13.20 -0.36
C GLU A 31 -15.48 11.73 -0.12
N SER A 32 -15.59 10.93 -1.18
CA SER A 32 -15.87 9.49 -1.10
C SER A 32 -14.75 8.66 -0.49
N PHE A 33 -13.49 9.07 -0.66
CA PHE A 33 -12.30 8.42 -0.11
C PHE A 33 -11.79 9.06 1.19
N THR A 34 -12.51 10.04 1.74
CA THR A 34 -12.15 10.60 3.05
C THR A 34 -12.06 9.45 4.06
N PRO A 35 -10.98 9.34 4.86
CA PRO A 35 -10.76 8.19 5.75
C PRO A 35 -11.97 7.87 6.64
N LYS A 36 -12.81 8.86 6.92
CA LYS A 36 -14.06 8.73 7.67
C LYS A 36 -15.12 7.86 6.99
N SER A 37 -15.26 7.87 5.66
CA SER A 37 -16.26 7.06 4.92
C SER A 37 -15.78 5.61 4.71
N ILE A 38 -14.48 5.41 4.45
CA ILE A 38 -13.86 4.09 4.34
C ILE A 38 -13.78 3.43 5.72
N ALA A 39 -13.39 4.16 6.76
CA ALA A 39 -13.40 3.64 8.13
C ALA A 39 -14.82 3.35 8.63
N ALA A 40 -15.84 4.11 8.21
CA ALA A 40 -17.23 3.81 8.57
C ALA A 40 -17.78 2.54 7.89
N ARG A 41 -17.35 2.22 6.66
CA ARG A 41 -17.82 1.03 5.93
C ARG A 41 -16.99 -0.22 6.21
N THR A 42 -15.67 -0.08 6.32
CA THR A 42 -14.74 -1.20 6.49
C THR A 42 -14.29 -1.36 7.94
N GLY A 43 -14.28 -0.28 8.73
CA GLY A 43 -13.80 -0.31 10.12
C GLY A 43 -14.65 -1.14 11.06
N THR A 44 -15.97 -1.18 10.89
CA THR A 44 -16.83 -2.07 11.70
C THR A 44 -16.53 -3.55 11.37
N ARG A 45 -16.42 -3.92 10.10
CA ARG A 45 -16.11 -5.30 9.68
C ARG A 45 -14.68 -5.74 10.00
N LEU A 46 -13.71 -4.82 9.89
CA LEU A 46 -12.33 -5.09 10.27
C LEU A 46 -12.19 -5.25 11.78
N LYS A 47 -12.87 -4.42 12.57
CA LYS A 47 -12.85 -4.52 14.03
C LYS A 47 -13.49 -5.83 14.49
N GLU A 48 -14.70 -6.12 14.00
CA GLU A 48 -15.45 -7.32 14.38
C GLU A 48 -14.73 -8.60 13.91
N GLY A 49 -14.18 -8.61 12.68
CA GLY A 49 -13.36 -9.72 12.20
C GLY A 49 -12.00 -9.85 12.90
N ALA A 50 -11.37 -8.74 13.29
CA ALA A 50 -10.12 -8.80 14.08
C ALA A 50 -10.37 -9.30 15.50
N GLU A 51 -11.50 -8.94 16.11
CA GLU A 51 -11.89 -9.39 17.45
C GLU A 51 -12.23 -10.90 17.45
N GLU A 52 -12.95 -11.39 16.44
CA GLU A 52 -13.23 -12.82 16.26
C GLU A 52 -11.96 -13.65 16.00
N VAL A 53 -11.08 -13.18 15.10
CA VAL A 53 -9.79 -13.84 14.85
C VAL A 53 -8.89 -13.79 16.08
N TYR A 54 -8.95 -12.71 16.86
CA TYR A 54 -8.18 -12.58 18.11
C TYR A 54 -8.65 -13.57 19.17
N GLU A 55 -9.95 -13.72 19.40
CA GLU A 55 -10.48 -14.70 20.37
C GLU A 55 -10.18 -16.15 19.91
N ILE A 56 -10.34 -16.47 18.62
CA ILE A 56 -9.94 -17.79 18.08
C ILE A 56 -8.44 -18.02 18.23
N ALA A 57 -7.62 -17.00 17.97
CA ALA A 57 -6.17 -17.09 18.13
C ALA A 57 -5.78 -17.29 19.59
N LYS A 58 -6.47 -16.64 20.54
CA LYS A 58 -6.25 -16.78 21.98
C LYS A 58 -6.60 -18.18 22.48
N ASP A 59 -7.75 -18.72 22.06
CA ASP A 59 -8.16 -20.08 22.39
C ASP A 59 -7.21 -21.12 21.80
N ARG A 60 -6.77 -20.93 20.54
CA ARG A 60 -5.82 -21.83 19.88
C ARG A 60 -4.38 -21.66 20.35
N ALA A 61 -4.03 -20.50 20.91
CA ALA A 61 -2.71 -20.22 21.41
C ALA A 61 -2.39 -21.05 22.64
N ASP A 62 -3.38 -21.33 23.49
CA ASP A 62 -3.17 -22.17 24.67
C ASP A 62 -2.88 -23.64 24.31
N ASP A 63 -3.54 -24.16 23.28
CA ASP A 63 -3.30 -25.52 22.80
C ASP A 63 -1.99 -25.67 22.00
N ASN A 64 -1.49 -24.59 21.39
CA ASN A 64 -0.38 -24.64 20.43
C ASN A 64 0.72 -23.60 20.69
N ARG A 65 1.00 -23.31 21.98
CA ARG A 65 2.04 -22.34 22.40
C ARG A 65 3.39 -22.57 21.72
N GLY A 66 3.77 -23.83 21.51
CA GLY A 66 5.01 -24.21 20.82
C GLY A 66 5.01 -23.85 19.34
N VAL A 67 3.91 -24.07 18.62
CA VAL A 67 3.79 -23.74 17.20
C VAL A 67 3.85 -22.22 17.00
N ILE A 68 3.17 -21.45 17.85
CA ILE A 68 3.20 -19.99 17.80
C ILE A 68 4.61 -19.47 18.09
N ALA A 69 5.30 -20.01 19.10
CA ALA A 69 6.68 -19.62 19.40
C ALA A 69 7.62 -19.89 18.21
N VAL A 70 7.47 -21.03 17.52
CA VAL A 70 8.24 -21.34 16.31
C VAL A 70 7.91 -20.37 15.17
N LEU A 71 6.64 -20.05 14.93
CA LEU A 71 6.24 -19.11 13.88
C LEU A 71 6.77 -17.70 14.14
N ILE A 72 6.69 -17.23 15.39
CA ILE A 72 7.25 -15.94 15.80
C ILE A 72 8.77 -15.97 15.63
N GLY A 73 9.45 -17.03 16.07
CA GLY A 73 10.88 -17.20 15.88
C GLY A 73 11.29 -17.21 14.40
N ALA A 74 10.55 -17.93 13.55
CA ALA A 74 10.76 -17.98 12.12
C ALA A 74 10.54 -16.60 11.47
N LEU A 75 9.54 -15.84 11.92
CA LEU A 75 9.30 -14.48 11.44
C LEU A 75 10.48 -13.57 11.78
N PHE A 76 10.98 -13.61 13.02
CA PHE A 76 12.16 -12.85 13.42
C PHE A 76 13.41 -13.27 12.65
N LEU A 77 13.65 -14.57 12.49
CA LEU A 77 14.76 -15.09 11.69
C LEU A 77 14.67 -14.67 10.23
N PHE A 78 13.47 -14.65 9.65
CA PHE A 78 13.25 -14.25 8.27
C PHE A 78 13.47 -12.75 8.06
N LEU A 79 13.00 -11.90 8.99
CA LEU A 79 13.27 -10.46 8.95
C LEU A 79 14.76 -10.18 9.17
N ALA A 80 15.37 -10.88 10.11
CA ALA A 80 16.79 -10.77 10.41
C ALA A 80 17.67 -11.60 9.48
N ARG A 81 17.15 -12.14 8.36
CA ARG A 81 17.91 -13.05 7.49
C ARG A 81 19.22 -12.44 6.99
N GLN A 82 19.21 -11.16 6.62
CA GLN A 82 20.40 -10.44 6.13
C GLN A 82 21.40 -10.19 7.28
N PRO A 83 21.02 -9.54 8.41
CA PRO A 83 21.97 -9.28 9.49
C PRO A 83 22.50 -10.57 10.14
N ILE A 84 21.71 -11.65 10.20
CA ILE A 84 22.19 -12.95 10.71
C ILE A 84 23.26 -13.53 9.78
N LEU A 85 23.06 -13.48 8.46
CA LEU A 85 24.06 -13.96 7.49
C LEU A 85 25.34 -13.12 7.51
N GLU A 86 25.23 -11.80 7.70
CA GLU A 86 26.36 -10.90 7.89
C GLU A 86 27.16 -11.22 9.16
N ILE A 87 26.48 -11.40 10.31
CA ILE A 87 27.13 -11.74 11.59
C ILE A 87 27.81 -13.11 11.53
N LEU A 88 27.20 -14.08 10.85
CA LEU A 88 27.77 -15.41 10.68
C LEU A 88 28.89 -15.47 9.63
N GLY A 89 29.12 -14.40 8.85
CA GLY A 89 30.10 -14.39 7.76
C GLY A 89 29.72 -15.31 6.59
N LEU A 90 28.43 -15.65 6.46
CA LEU A 90 27.86 -16.41 5.34
C LEU A 90 27.18 -15.50 4.30
N ALA A 91 27.25 -14.18 4.48
CA ALA A 91 26.84 -13.24 3.45
C ALA A 91 27.79 -13.38 2.25
N ASP A 92 27.27 -13.86 1.13
CA ASP A 92 28.01 -13.79 -0.12
C ASP A 92 28.41 -12.33 -0.35
N PRO A 93 29.68 -12.04 -0.70
CA PRO A 93 30.04 -10.71 -1.15
C PRO A 93 29.09 -10.33 -2.29
N PRO A 94 28.61 -9.08 -2.36
CA PRO A 94 27.88 -8.66 -3.54
C PRO A 94 28.76 -9.02 -4.73
N GLU A 95 28.27 -9.89 -5.61
CA GLU A 95 28.92 -10.15 -6.89
C GLU A 95 29.01 -8.77 -7.55
N ALA A 96 30.16 -8.13 -7.40
CA ALA A 96 30.51 -6.98 -8.18
C ALA A 96 30.51 -7.54 -9.59
N ASP A 97 29.49 -7.16 -10.35
CA ASP A 97 29.37 -7.44 -11.77
C ASP A 97 30.75 -7.20 -12.37
N ALA A 98 31.46 -8.30 -12.62
CA ALA A 98 32.62 -8.30 -13.46
C ALA A 98 32.05 -8.11 -14.87
N GLU A 99 31.64 -6.88 -15.17
CA GLU A 99 31.57 -6.38 -16.53
C GLU A 99 33.01 -6.37 -17.06
N GLY A 100 33.48 -7.58 -17.39
CA GLY A 100 34.59 -7.77 -18.30
C GLY A 100 34.16 -7.28 -19.68
N GLU A 101 34.90 -6.26 -20.14
CA GLU A 101 35.52 -6.21 -21.47
C GLU A 101 34.60 -6.51 -22.68
N GLU A 102 34.18 -5.46 -23.40
CA GLU A 102 34.79 -5.03 -24.68
C GLU A 102 34.52 -3.54 -24.96
#